data_AF-A0A0K9FDR7-F1
#
_entry.id   AF-A0A0K9FDR7-F1
#
_cell.length_a   1.000
_cell.length_b   1.000
_cell.length_c   1.000
_cell.angle_alpha   90.00
_cell.angle_beta   90.00
_cell.angle_gamma   90.00
#
_symmetry.space_group_name_H-M   'P 1'
#
loop_
_entity.id
_entity.type
_entity.pdbx_description
1 polymer ?
#
loop_
_entity_poly.entity_id
_entity_poly.type
_entity_poly.pdbx_seq_one_letter_code
_entity_poly.pdbx_strand_id
1 'polypeptide(L)'
;MTPKYTLHKGFKRIVKRAGLKECTIHSLRHSHATILMINGVPVKAIAERLGNTPEMIHTTYSHLLREMEDKIIDTFDRAIEIGAKSRANL
;
A
#
# COMPACT_ATOMS: atom_id res chain seq x y z
N MET A 1 7.10 15.98 33.02
CA MET A 1 7.73 16.19 31.70
C MET A 1 8.29 14.85 31.21
N THR A 2 7.49 14.08 30.47
CA THR A 2 7.90 12.77 29.91
C THR A 2 8.89 12.97 28.75
N PRO A 3 10.00 12.22 28.68
CA PRO A 3 11.02 12.46 27.67
C PRO A 3 10.53 11.99 26.29
N LYS A 4 10.18 12.94 25.42
CA LYS A 4 9.75 12.70 24.03
C LYS A 4 10.87 12.18 23.11
N TYR A 5 11.79 11.29 23.52
CA TYR A 5 12.95 10.96 22.66
C TYR A 5 13.51 9.53 22.73
N THR A 6 12.86 8.55 23.36
CA THR A 6 13.46 7.21 23.52
C THR A 6 13.21 6.30 22.31
N LEU A 7 11.95 6.21 21.83
CA LEU A 7 11.59 5.29 20.73
C LEU A 7 12.21 5.67 19.39
N HIS A 8 12.17 6.95 19.02
CA HIS A 8 12.76 7.43 17.76
C HIS A 8 14.29 7.20 17.72
N LYS A 9 14.99 7.45 18.83
CA LYS A 9 16.45 7.23 18.92
C LYS A 9 16.78 5.74 18.86
N GLY A 10 16.04 4.91 19.57
CA GLY A 10 16.17 3.45 19.51
C GLY A 10 15.94 2.91 18.09
N PHE A 11 14.85 3.34 17.47
CA PHE A 11 14.52 2.98 16.09
C PHE A 11 15.61 3.40 15.10
N LYS A 12 16.12 4.64 15.19
CA LYS A 12 17.21 5.11 14.33
C LYS A 12 18.47 4.23 14.45
N ARG A 13 18.81 3.77 15.66
CA ARG A 13 19.93 2.83 15.87
C ARG A 13 19.66 1.47 15.20
N ILE A 14 18.44 0.96 15.30
CA ILE A 14 18.05 -0.31 14.66
C ILE A 14 18.13 -0.19 13.13
N VAL A 15 17.54 0.86 12.55
CA VAL A 15 17.59 1.14 11.09
C VAL A 15 19.04 1.20 10.60
N LYS A 16 19.91 1.93 11.31
CA LYS A 16 21.34 2.02 10.97
C LYS A 16 22.03 0.66 11.04
N ARG A 17 21.77 -0.13 12.09
CA ARG A 17 22.35 -1.48 12.26
C ARG A 17 21.86 -2.46 11.20
N ALA A 18 20.62 -2.30 10.72
CA ALA A 18 20.05 -3.11 9.66
C ALA A 18 20.55 -2.72 8.26
N GLY A 19 21.37 -1.66 8.13
CA GLY A 19 21.85 -1.18 6.84
C GLY A 19 20.76 -0.57 5.95
N LEU A 20 19.62 -0.20 6.53
CA LEU A 20 18.49 0.36 5.80
C LEU A 20 18.68 1.87 5.59
N LYS A 21 18.08 2.40 4.53
CA LYS A 21 17.94 3.85 4.33
C LYS A 21 17.21 4.46 5.53
N GLU A 22 17.56 5.70 5.91
CA GLU A 22 16.89 6.39 7.01
C GLU A 22 15.37 6.41 6.80
N CYS A 23 14.65 5.89 7.80
CA CYS A 23 13.20 5.84 7.82
C CYS A 23 12.68 6.06 9.24
N THR A 24 11.37 6.28 9.36
CA THR A 24 10.69 6.49 10.64
C THR A 24 9.73 5.35 10.94
N ILE A 25 9.24 5.29 12.18
CA ILE A 25 8.16 4.36 12.56
C ILE A 25 6.90 4.62 11.71
N HIS A 26 6.63 5.89 11.37
CA HIS A 26 5.51 6.24 10.50
C HIS A 26 5.71 5.74 9.07
N SER A 27 6.95 5.69 8.59
CA SER A 27 7.29 5.09 7.29
C SER A 27 6.92 3.61 7.25
N LEU A 28 7.10 2.87 8.34
CA LEU A 28 6.66 1.46 8.42
C LEU A 28 5.13 1.33 8.31
N ARG A 29 4.38 2.25 8.93
CA ARG A 29 2.92 2.30 8.79
C ARG A 29 2.51 2.55 7.33
N HIS A 30 3.22 3.43 6.62
CA HIS A 30 3.00 3.63 5.19
C HIS A 30 3.28 2.37 4.38
N SER A 31 4.44 1.73 4.59
CA SER A 31 4.77 0.47 3.91
C SER A 31 3.72 -0.61 4.15
N HIS A 32 3.22 -0.74 5.39
CA HIS A 32 2.16 -1.69 5.73
C HIS A 32 0.87 -1.42 4.94
N ALA A 33 0.43 -0.16 4.86
CA ALA A 33 -0.75 0.22 4.08
C ALA A 33 -0.58 -0.04 2.58
N THR A 34 0.58 0.34 2.02
CA THR A 34 0.93 0.11 0.61
C THR A 34 0.92 -1.39 0.28
N ILE A 35 1.50 -2.24 1.13
CA ILE A 35 1.49 -3.69 0.92
C ILE A 35 0.06 -4.22 0.89
N LEU A 36 -0.79 -3.84 1.85
CA LEU A 36 -2.19 -4.28 1.87
C LEU A 36 -2.95 -3.84 0.61
N MET A 37 -2.73 -2.59 0.19
CA MET A 37 -3.40 -2.03 -0.99
C MET A 37 -2.96 -2.75 -2.28
N ILE A 38 -1.66 -2.97 -2.47
CA ILE A 38 -1.13 -3.73 -3.63
C ILE A 38 -1.67 -5.16 -3.67
N ASN A 39 -1.92 -5.78 -2.53
CA ASN A 39 -2.52 -7.11 -2.44
C ASN A 39 -4.06 -7.10 -2.59
N GLY A 40 -4.65 -5.98 -2.99
CA GLY A 40 -6.10 -5.88 -3.27
C GLY A 40 -6.99 -5.88 -2.04
N VAL A 41 -6.44 -5.62 -0.84
CA VAL A 41 -7.26 -5.53 0.37
C VAL A 41 -8.19 -4.31 0.27
N PRO A 42 -9.50 -4.44 0.57
CA PRO A 42 -10.43 -3.32 0.46
C PRO A 42 -10.01 -2.11 1.30
N VAL A 43 -10.09 -0.90 0.71
CA VAL A 43 -9.67 0.35 1.36
C VAL A 43 -10.37 0.57 2.70
N LYS A 44 -11.65 0.21 2.82
CA LYS A 44 -12.40 0.26 4.08
C LYS A 44 -11.77 -0.60 5.18
N ALA A 45 -11.39 -1.84 4.86
CA ALA A 45 -10.74 -2.75 5.81
C ALA A 45 -9.35 -2.26 6.21
N ILE A 46 -8.59 -1.67 5.27
CA ILE A 46 -7.30 -1.02 5.55
C ILE A 46 -7.51 0.17 6.50
N ALA A 47 -8.50 1.01 6.24
CA ALA A 47 -8.83 2.17 7.06
C ALA A 47 -9.17 1.75 8.50
N GLU A 48 -10.06 0.78 8.68
CA GLU A 48 -10.42 0.21 9.99
C GLU A 48 -9.20 -0.36 10.72
N ARG A 49 -8.38 -1.16 10.04
CA ARG A 49 -7.15 -1.73 10.63
C ARG A 49 -6.16 -0.66 11.08
N LEU A 50 -6.09 0.44 10.37
CA LEU A 50 -5.19 1.55 10.68
C LEU A 50 -5.80 2.53 11.70
N GLY A 51 -7.11 2.46 11.97
CA GLY A 51 -7.82 3.46 12.76
C GLY A 51 -7.99 4.80 12.03
N ASN A 52 -8.11 4.74 10.70
CA ASN A 52 -8.30 5.88 9.80
C ASN A 52 -9.69 5.79 9.12
N THR A 53 -10.07 6.84 8.39
CA THR A 53 -11.22 6.81 7.48
C THR A 53 -10.78 6.43 6.07
N PRO A 54 -11.67 5.84 5.24
CA PRO A 54 -11.35 5.54 3.85
C PRO A 54 -10.85 6.76 3.06
N GLU A 55 -11.41 7.94 3.30
CA GLU A 55 -11.03 9.19 2.63
C GLU A 55 -9.59 9.58 2.93
N MET A 56 -9.15 9.39 4.18
CA MET A 56 -7.75 9.61 4.56
C MET A 56 -6.80 8.65 3.85
N ILE A 57 -7.20 7.39 3.68
CA ILE A 57 -6.41 6.40 2.93
C ILE A 57 -6.35 6.78 1.46
N HIS A 58 -7.46 7.10 0.83
CA HIS A 58 -7.50 7.54 -0.57
C HIS A 58 -6.63 8.78 -0.82
N THR A 59 -6.71 9.78 0.07
CA THR A 59 -5.89 10.99 -0.05
C THR A 59 -4.41 10.68 0.08
N THR A 60 -4.03 9.90 1.10
CA THR A 60 -2.62 9.59 1.42
C THR A 60 -1.96 8.73 0.35
N TYR A 61 -2.69 7.78 -0.25
CA TYR A 61 -2.16 6.79 -1.19
C TYR A 61 -2.70 6.97 -2.62
N SER A 62 -3.18 8.17 -2.95
CA SER A 62 -3.75 8.51 -4.27
C SER A 62 -2.83 8.18 -5.45
N HIS A 63 -1.50 8.34 -5.29
CA HIS A 63 -0.52 7.96 -6.31
C HIS A 63 -0.52 6.45 -6.57
N LEU A 64 -0.54 5.63 -5.51
CA LEU A 64 -0.54 4.18 -5.61
C LEU A 64 -1.84 3.67 -6.24
N LEU A 65 -2.97 4.28 -5.90
CA LEU A 65 -4.27 3.93 -6.49
C LEU A 65 -4.28 4.15 -8.01
N ARG A 66 -3.71 5.26 -8.49
CA ARG A 66 -3.57 5.52 -9.93
C ARG A 66 -2.71 4.46 -10.64
N GLU A 67 -1.58 4.07 -10.05
CA GLU A 67 -0.75 2.98 -10.61
C GLU A 67 -1.47 1.63 -10.62
N MET A 68 -2.40 1.40 -9.69
CA MET A 68 -3.23 0.21 -9.68
C MET A 68 -4.35 0.26 -10.74
N GLU A 69 -4.86 1.44 -11.09
CA GLU A 69 -5.83 1.60 -12.18
C GLU A 69 -5.27 1.10 -13.52
N ASP A 70 -4.01 1.42 -13.83
CA ASP A 70 -3.35 0.93 -15.05
C ASP A 70 -3.31 -0.61 -15.09
N LYS A 71 -3.04 -1.25 -13.95
CA LYS A 71 -3.05 -2.72 -13.83
C LYS A 71 -4.46 -3.29 -13.97
N ILE A 72 -5.49 -2.57 -13.53
CA ILE A 72 -6.89 -3.00 -13.67
C ILE A 72 -7.28 -2.99 -15.15
N ILE A 73 -6.95 -1.93 -15.88
CA ILE A 73 -7.21 -1.81 -17.32
C ILE A 73 -6.54 -2.97 -18.07
N ASP A 74 -5.24 -3.17 -17.86
CA ASP A 74 -4.48 -4.26 -18.47
C ASP A 74 -5.02 -5.66 -18.12
N THR A 75 -5.51 -5.84 -16.88
CA THR A 75 -6.16 -7.10 -16.47
C THR A 75 -7.50 -7.30 -17.16
N PHE A 76 -8.29 -6.24 -17.32
CA PHE A 76 -9.57 -6.28 -18.01
C PHE A 76 -9.39 -6.58 -19.50
N ASP A 77 -8.44 -5.90 -20.17
CA ASP A 77 -8.14 -6.12 -21.59
C ASP A 77 -7.76 -7.58 -21.86
N ARG A 78 -6.87 -8.16 -21.02
CA ARG A 78 -6.54 -9.59 -21.08
C ARG A 78 -7.77 -10.50 -20.94
N ALA A 79 -8.67 -10.18 -20.00
CA ALA A 79 -9.87 -10.99 -19.77
C ALA A 79 -10.81 -10.97 -20.99
N ILE A 80 -10.96 -9.81 -21.64
CA ILE A 80 -11.76 -9.67 -22.86
C ILE A 80 -11.12 -10.43 -24.03
N GLU A 81 -9.80 -10.34 -24.22
CA GLU A 81 -9.11 -11.10 -25.27
C GLU A 81 -9.27 -12.62 -25.13
N ILE A 82 -9.15 -13.13 -23.91
CA ILE A 82 -9.33 -14.57 -23.63
C ILE A 82 -10.77 -14.98 -23.97
N GLY A 83 -11.75 -14.17 -23.57
CA GLY A 83 -13.16 -14.41 -23.90
C GLY A 83 -13.43 -14.38 -25.41
N ALA A 84 -12.80 -13.47 -26.15
CA ALA A 84 -12.93 -13.38 -27.61
C ALA A 84 -12.28 -14.58 -28.33
N LYS A 85 -11.07 -14.99 -27.91
CA LYS A 85 -10.39 -16.18 -28.44
C LYS A 85 -11.16 -17.47 -28.14
N SER A 86 -11.81 -17.57 -26.99
CA SER A 86 -12.67 -18.70 -26.63
C SER A 86 -13.91 -18.81 -27.54
N ARG A 87 -14.44 -17.70 -28.06
CA ARG A 87 -15.59 -17.68 -28.98
C ARG A 87 -15.22 -17.96 -30.44
N ALA A 88 -13.98 -17.70 -30.84
CA ALA A 88 -13.50 -17.96 -32.20
C ALA A 88 -13.10 -19.44 -32.45
N ASN A 89 -12.99 -20.24 -31.38
CA ASN A 89 -12.67 -21.67 -31.43
C ASN A 89 -13.92 -22.59 -31.31
N LEU A 90 -15.12 -22.04 -31.48
CA LEU A 90 -16.41 -22.74 -31.59
C LEU A 90 -17.01 -22.47 -32.96
#